data_AF-A0A838HXW5-F1
#
_entry.id   AF-A0A838HXW5-F1
#
_cell.length_a   1.000
_cell.length_b   1.000
_cell.length_c   1.000
_cell.angle_alpha   90.00
_cell.angle_beta   90.00
_cell.angle_gamma   90.00
#
_symmetry.space_group_name_H-M   'P 1'
#
loop_
_entity.id
_entity.type
_entity.pdbx_description
1 polymer ?
#
loop_
_entity_poly.entity_id
_entity_poly.type
_entity_poly.pdbx_seq_one_letter_code
_entity_poly.pdbx_strand_id
1 'polypeptide(L)'
;YWQRVWAARDARALRRGAALGAAATVPVVLLVGAAGILAAGSGRDLGTPPVPFFALLTGLPSWVGLLVLVLAAALVASSVDTLETGLASLVTAERPGTSLAGARLVTVLLMVPAVAVAMQGYSVLRLFLIADVLCAGAVGPALLGLWRRATPAGALAGAVAGLAGAVVPGWVTSGSVATGVWMATFPGAVPTLPPFAGALVASLVVGVGVSVAGRTQTDLSALAGRVPSLGR
;
A
#
# COMPACT_ATOMS: atom_id res chain seq x y z
N TYR A 1 6.46 -7.29 -4.51
CA TYR A 1 6.60 -8.37 -3.51
C TYR A 1 6.23 -9.75 -4.05
N TRP A 2 5.07 -9.93 -4.68
CA TRP A 2 4.63 -11.24 -5.21
C TRP A 2 5.65 -11.93 -6.13
N GLN A 3 6.36 -11.17 -6.94
CA GLN A 3 7.42 -11.70 -7.82
C GLN A 3 8.58 -12.38 -7.06
N ARG A 4 8.91 -11.90 -5.84
CA ARG A 4 9.95 -12.51 -5.01
C ARG A 4 9.52 -13.87 -4.46
N VAL A 5 8.21 -14.11 -4.32
CA VAL A 5 7.64 -15.41 -3.95
C VAL A 5 7.88 -16.42 -5.07
N TRP A 6 7.62 -16.01 -6.32
CA TRP A 6 7.82 -16.84 -7.51
C TRP A 6 9.29 -17.05 -7.88
N ALA A 7 10.17 -16.13 -7.50
CA ALA A 7 11.62 -16.28 -7.69
C ALA A 7 12.29 -17.17 -6.61
N ALA A 8 11.56 -17.61 -5.58
CA ALA A 8 12.13 -18.43 -4.52
C ALA A 8 12.46 -19.83 -5.03
N ARG A 9 13.66 -20.33 -4.68
CA ARG A 9 14.14 -21.67 -5.08
C ARG A 9 13.21 -22.79 -4.64
N ASP A 10 12.72 -22.73 -3.40
CA ASP A 10 11.80 -23.73 -2.83
C ASP A 10 10.97 -23.13 -1.68
N ALA A 11 9.94 -23.85 -1.24
CA ALA A 11 9.04 -23.42 -0.18
C ALA A 11 9.73 -23.22 1.18
N ARG A 12 10.83 -23.95 1.45
CA ARG A 12 11.59 -23.81 2.70
C ARG A 12 12.42 -22.52 2.68
N ALA A 13 13.06 -22.20 1.56
CA ALA A 13 13.76 -20.94 1.34
C ALA A 13 12.80 -19.75 1.43
N LEU A 14 11.62 -19.87 0.81
CA LEU A 14 10.56 -18.86 0.92
C LEU A 14 10.14 -18.60 2.37
N ARG A 15 9.81 -19.65 3.13
CA ARG A 15 9.40 -19.52 4.54
C ARG A 15 10.49 -18.93 5.42
N ARG A 16 11.74 -19.36 5.24
CA ARG A 16 12.89 -18.82 5.98
C ARG A 16 13.13 -17.35 5.62
N GLY A 17 13.11 -17.01 4.33
CA GLY A 17 13.26 -15.64 3.86
C GLY A 17 12.17 -14.72 4.40
N ALA A 18 10.91 -15.17 4.39
CA ALA A 18 9.80 -14.42 4.97
C ALA A 18 9.94 -14.23 6.48
N ALA A 19 10.32 -15.28 7.22
CA ALA A 19 10.54 -15.20 8.66
C ALA A 19 11.70 -14.28 9.04
N LEU A 20 12.83 -14.38 8.33
CA LEU A 20 13.99 -13.49 8.52
C LEU A 20 13.64 -12.04 8.17
N GLY A 21 12.93 -11.82 7.06
CA GLY A 21 12.47 -10.49 6.67
C GLY A 21 11.55 -9.87 7.70
N ALA A 22 10.57 -10.63 8.21
CA ALA A 22 9.69 -10.18 9.29
C ALA A 22 10.48 -9.86 10.57
N ALA A 23 11.35 -10.77 11.01
CA ALA A 23 12.15 -10.60 12.21
C ALA A 23 13.12 -9.41 12.11
N ALA A 24 13.70 -9.15 10.93
CA ALA A 24 14.60 -8.01 10.71
C ALA A 24 13.84 -6.68 10.60
N THR A 25 12.61 -6.68 10.08
CA THR A 25 11.82 -5.45 9.91
C THR A 25 11.36 -4.88 11.25
N VAL A 26 10.95 -5.74 12.20
CA VAL A 26 10.47 -5.32 13.52
C VAL A 26 11.44 -4.40 14.27
N PRO A 27 12.72 -4.76 14.52
CA PRO A 27 13.65 -3.88 15.23
C PRO A 27 13.93 -2.59 14.48
N VAL A 28 13.99 -2.63 13.14
CA VAL A 28 14.20 -1.42 12.32
C VAL A 28 13.05 -0.44 12.50
N VAL A 29 11.80 -0.92 12.41
CA VAL A 29 10.60 -0.08 12.61
C VAL A 29 10.56 0.48 14.03
N LEU A 30 10.90 -0.32 15.04
CA LEU A 30 10.96 0.14 16.43
C LEU A 30 12.02 1.23 16.63
N LEU A 31 13.22 1.07 16.05
CA LEU A 31 14.30 2.06 16.15
C LEU A 31 13.92 3.38 15.46
N VAL A 32 13.37 3.31 14.24
CA VAL A 32 12.94 4.50 13.50
C VAL A 32 11.77 5.19 14.21
N GLY A 33 10.80 4.41 14.72
CA GLY A 33 9.68 4.94 15.51
C GLY A 33 10.14 5.61 16.80
N ALA A 34 11.04 4.98 17.55
CA ALA A 34 11.64 5.55 18.76
C ALA A 34 12.40 6.84 18.46
N ALA A 35 13.18 6.89 17.36
CA ALA A 35 13.84 8.11 16.92
C ALA A 35 12.82 9.24 16.65
N GLY A 36 11.69 8.94 16.01
CA GLY A 36 10.61 9.91 15.81
C GLY A 36 10.03 10.45 17.13
N ILE A 37 9.81 9.57 18.12
CA ILE A 37 9.33 9.96 19.46
C ILE A 37 10.36 10.84 20.17
N LEU A 38 11.65 10.47 20.12
CA LEU A 38 12.74 11.25 20.72
C LEU A 38 12.87 12.62 20.07
N ALA A 39 12.73 12.71 18.74
CA ALA A 39 12.72 13.99 18.03
C ALA A 39 11.61 14.90 18.54
N ALA A 40 10.37 14.38 18.61
CA ALA A 40 9.22 15.12 19.12
C ALA A 40 9.37 15.53 20.59
N GLY A 41 9.95 14.66 21.43
CA GLY A 41 10.21 14.95 22.84
C GLY A 41 11.37 15.90 23.09
N SER A 42 12.21 16.19 22.09
CA SER A 42 13.41 17.03 22.24
C SER A 42 13.19 18.53 22.09
N GLY A 43 11.95 18.97 21.84
CA GLY A 43 11.62 20.39 21.65
C GLY A 43 12.19 21.01 20.37
N ARG A 44 12.76 20.20 19.47
CA ARG A 44 13.26 20.64 18.17
C ARG A 44 12.11 20.94 17.21
N ASP A 45 12.33 21.90 16.32
CA ASP A 45 11.43 22.14 15.20
C ASP A 45 11.44 20.92 14.27
N LEU A 46 10.27 20.33 14.08
CA LEU A 46 10.08 19.17 13.22
C LEU A 46 9.83 19.58 11.76
N GLY A 47 9.64 20.87 11.48
CA GLY A 47 9.29 21.39 10.17
C GLY A 47 7.79 21.28 9.83
N THR A 48 7.42 21.88 8.71
CA THR A 48 6.04 21.94 8.20
C THR A 48 6.00 21.53 6.72
N PRO A 49 5.59 20.29 6.38
CA PRO A 49 5.09 19.21 7.25
C PRO A 49 6.18 18.55 8.12
N PRO A 50 5.82 17.85 9.21
CA PRO A 50 6.79 17.28 10.14
C PRO A 50 7.70 16.20 9.50
N VAL A 51 9.02 16.32 9.72
CA VAL A 51 10.05 15.37 9.29
C VAL A 51 11.02 15.03 10.44
N PRO A 52 10.55 14.30 11.48
CA PRO A 52 11.23 14.22 12.78
C PRO A 52 12.65 13.65 12.74
N PHE A 53 12.92 12.71 11.83
CA PHE A 53 14.24 12.11 11.70
C PHE A 53 15.32 13.12 11.28
N PHE A 54 15.01 14.04 10.35
CA PHE A 54 15.97 15.06 9.92
C PHE A 54 16.17 16.15 10.98
N ALA A 55 15.14 16.41 11.81
CA ALA A 55 15.29 17.31 12.95
C ALA A 55 16.38 16.83 13.93
N LEU A 56 16.54 15.51 14.11
CA LEU A 56 17.62 14.95 14.94
C LEU A 56 19.03 15.17 14.36
N LEU A 57 19.14 15.45 13.06
CA LEU A 57 20.43 15.72 12.42
C LEU A 57 20.90 17.16 12.64
N THR A 58 20.01 18.04 13.13
CA THR A 58 20.36 19.42 13.43
C THR A 58 21.42 19.47 14.53
N GLY A 59 22.55 20.13 14.25
CA GLY A 59 23.69 20.24 15.17
C GLY A 59 24.71 19.09 15.08
N LEU A 60 24.51 18.09 14.23
CA LEU A 60 25.54 17.09 13.92
C LEU A 60 26.55 17.62 12.88
N PRO A 61 27.75 17.04 12.79
CA PRO A 61 28.71 17.36 11.74
C PRO A 61 28.12 17.18 10.33
N SER A 62 28.46 18.08 9.40
CA SER A 62 27.91 18.11 8.04
C SER A 62 28.10 16.81 7.24
N TRP A 63 29.22 16.10 7.47
CA TRP A 63 29.49 14.81 6.82
C TRP A 63 28.46 13.73 7.20
N VAL A 64 27.90 13.79 8.42
CA VAL A 64 26.84 12.87 8.86
C VAL A 64 25.56 13.14 8.09
N GLY A 65 25.20 14.42 7.94
CA GLY A 65 24.05 14.83 7.15
C GLY A 65 24.15 14.38 5.69
N LEU A 66 25.32 14.54 5.07
CA LEU A 66 25.57 14.07 3.70
C LEU A 66 25.42 12.55 3.58
N LEU A 67 26.03 11.78 4.50
CA LEU A 67 25.92 10.33 4.50
C LEU A 67 24.45 9.88 4.63
N VAL A 68 23.71 10.48 5.57
CA VAL A 68 22.30 10.17 5.78
C VAL A 68 21.45 10.52 4.55
N LEU A 69 21.72 11.65 3.91
CA LEU A 69 21.01 12.06 2.69
C LEU A 69 21.24 11.06 1.55
N VAL A 70 22.49 10.63 1.33
CA VAL A 70 22.83 9.65 0.30
C VAL A 70 22.16 8.30 0.59
N LEU A 71 22.20 7.84 1.84
CA LEU A 71 21.53 6.60 2.25
C LEU A 71 20.01 6.68 2.09
N ALA A 72 19.38 7.79 2.51
CA ALA A 72 17.95 7.99 2.36
C ALA A 72 17.54 8.01 0.87
N ALA A 73 18.28 8.73 0.03
CA ALA A 73 18.03 8.77 -1.41
C ALA A 73 18.16 7.38 -2.05
N ALA A 74 19.20 6.60 -1.68
CA ALA A 74 19.40 5.25 -2.17
C ALA A 74 18.26 4.29 -1.73
N LEU A 75 17.80 4.38 -0.49
CA LEU A 75 16.68 3.58 0.03
C LEU A 75 15.36 3.91 -0.67
N VAL A 76 15.08 5.20 -0.90
CA VAL A 76 13.89 5.64 -1.64
C VAL A 76 13.98 5.17 -3.09
N ALA A 77 15.11 5.38 -3.77
CA ALA A 77 15.31 4.93 -5.14
C ALA A 77 15.12 3.41 -5.29
N SER A 78 15.66 2.60 -4.37
CA SER A 78 15.46 1.14 -4.37
C SER A 78 13.99 0.72 -4.18
N SER A 79 13.25 1.46 -3.35
CA SER A 79 11.83 1.20 -3.12
C SER A 79 10.98 1.56 -4.35
N VAL A 80 11.29 2.70 -4.97
CA VAL A 80 10.63 3.16 -6.20
C VAL A 80 10.92 2.21 -7.37
N ASP A 81 12.16 1.78 -7.55
CA ASP A 81 12.55 0.77 -8.57
C ASP A 81 11.76 -0.55 -8.41
N THR A 82 11.57 -0.99 -7.17
CA THR A 82 10.75 -2.18 -6.87
C THR A 82 9.28 -1.96 -7.25
N LEU A 83 8.72 -0.77 -7.03
CA LEU A 83 7.34 -0.44 -7.41
C LEU A 83 7.18 -0.33 -8.93
N GLU A 84 8.10 0.35 -9.61
CA GLU A 84 8.11 0.51 -11.07
C GLU A 84 8.23 -0.83 -11.79
N THR A 85 9.12 -1.71 -11.32
CA THR A 85 9.24 -3.08 -11.82
C THR A 85 7.93 -3.86 -11.64
N GLY A 86 7.25 -3.65 -10.51
CA GLY A 86 5.93 -4.22 -10.26
C GLY A 86 4.86 -3.71 -11.22
N LEU A 87 4.80 -2.39 -11.45
CA LEU A 87 3.88 -1.74 -12.40
C LEU A 87 4.11 -2.22 -13.83
N ALA A 88 5.37 -2.24 -14.29
CA ALA A 88 5.72 -2.73 -15.62
C ALA A 88 5.27 -4.18 -15.81
N SER A 89 5.47 -5.02 -14.79
CA SER A 89 5.06 -6.42 -14.83
C SER A 89 3.55 -6.60 -14.85
N LEU A 90 2.81 -5.77 -14.10
CA LEU A 90 1.35 -5.75 -14.13
C LEU A 90 0.82 -5.36 -15.52
N VAL A 91 1.38 -4.30 -16.12
CA VAL A 91 1.00 -3.86 -17.47
C VAL A 91 1.22 -4.98 -18.49
N THR A 92 2.35 -5.69 -18.44
CA THR A 92 2.62 -6.80 -19.35
C THR A 92 1.69 -8.00 -19.12
N ALA A 93 1.27 -8.25 -17.88
CA ALA A 93 0.38 -9.37 -17.54
C ALA A 93 -1.07 -9.10 -18.00
N GLU A 94 -1.56 -7.88 -17.81
CA GLU A 94 -2.94 -7.51 -18.15
C GLU A 94 -3.14 -7.20 -19.64
N ARG A 95 -2.07 -6.86 -20.38
CA ARG A 95 -2.13 -6.61 -21.83
C ARG A 95 -1.10 -7.46 -22.59
N PRO A 96 -1.46 -8.72 -22.92
CA PRO A 96 -0.64 -9.60 -23.73
C PRO A 96 -0.30 -8.94 -25.08
N GLY A 97 0.99 -8.93 -25.44
CA GLY A 97 1.49 -8.27 -26.66
C GLY A 97 2.06 -6.87 -26.45
N THR A 98 1.98 -6.31 -25.24
CA THR A 98 2.71 -5.07 -24.91
C THR A 98 4.21 -5.33 -24.91
N SER A 99 4.97 -4.57 -25.70
CA SER A 99 6.43 -4.67 -25.69
C SER A 99 6.99 -4.20 -24.34
N LEU A 100 8.18 -4.69 -23.97
CA LEU A 100 8.86 -4.25 -22.75
C LEU A 100 9.08 -2.73 -22.73
N ALA A 101 9.39 -2.13 -23.88
CA ALA A 101 9.51 -0.68 -24.03
C ALA A 101 8.18 0.03 -23.77
N GLY A 102 7.07 -0.52 -24.27
CA GLY A 102 5.72 0.01 -24.01
C GLY A 102 5.34 -0.04 -22.53
N ALA A 103 5.62 -1.17 -21.85
CA ALA A 103 5.36 -1.29 -20.41
C ALA A 103 6.18 -0.28 -19.60
N ARG A 104 7.47 -0.11 -19.91
CA ARG A 104 8.33 0.91 -19.29
C ARG A 104 7.81 2.33 -19.52
N LEU A 105 7.38 2.65 -20.74
CA LEU A 105 6.81 3.95 -21.05
C LEU A 105 5.55 4.23 -20.23
N VAL A 106 4.65 3.26 -20.11
CA VAL A 106 3.45 3.39 -19.25
C VAL A 106 3.84 3.62 -17.80
N THR A 107 4.83 2.89 -17.27
CA THR A 107 5.32 3.09 -15.91
C THR A 107 5.90 4.50 -15.71
N VAL A 108 6.71 5.00 -16.65
CA VAL A 108 7.24 6.38 -16.61
C VAL A 108 6.10 7.41 -16.64
N LEU A 109 5.11 7.23 -17.51
CA LEU A 109 3.96 8.13 -17.60
C LEU A 109 3.14 8.16 -16.31
N LEU A 110 3.00 7.03 -15.61
CA LEU A 110 2.34 6.95 -14.31
C LEU A 110 3.12 7.66 -13.19
N MET A 111 4.45 7.78 -13.31
CA MET A 111 5.25 8.51 -12.34
C MET A 111 5.16 10.03 -12.45
N VAL A 112 4.87 10.57 -13.63
CA VAL A 112 4.69 12.02 -13.85
C VAL A 112 3.67 12.64 -12.86
N PRO A 113 2.42 12.16 -12.75
CA PRO A 113 1.48 12.70 -11.77
C PRO A 113 1.89 12.43 -10.32
N ALA A 114 2.57 11.31 -10.03
CA ALA A 114 3.05 11.02 -8.68
C ALA A 114 4.12 12.05 -8.23
N VAL A 115 5.06 12.39 -9.11
CA VAL A 115 6.06 13.45 -8.87
C VAL A 115 5.38 14.81 -8.73
N ALA A 116 4.39 15.12 -9.57
CA ALA A 116 3.64 16.37 -9.47
C ALA A 116 2.93 16.51 -8.11
N VAL A 117 2.37 15.43 -7.55
CA VAL A 117 1.79 15.42 -6.19
C VAL A 117 2.87 15.55 -5.12
N ALA A 118 4.01 14.86 -5.27
CA ALA A 118 5.12 14.94 -4.32
C ALA A 118 5.67 16.37 -4.19
N MET A 119 5.68 17.14 -5.28
CA MET A 119 6.11 18.55 -5.30
C MET A 119 5.16 19.50 -4.56
N GLN A 120 3.94 19.07 -4.19
CA GLN A 120 2.96 19.92 -3.51
C GLN A 120 3.20 20.05 -1.99
N GLY A 121 4.22 19.36 -1.44
CA GLY A 121 4.59 19.49 -0.03
C GLY A 121 3.56 18.89 0.94
N TYR A 122 2.77 17.91 0.49
CA TYR A 122 1.85 17.20 1.37
C TYR A 122 2.59 16.39 2.43
N SER A 123 1.98 16.31 3.62
CA SER A 123 2.49 15.45 4.69
C SER A 123 2.53 13.99 4.23
N VAL A 124 3.69 13.35 4.40
CA VAL A 124 3.87 11.91 4.11
C VAL A 124 2.87 11.06 4.89
N LEU A 125 2.58 11.43 6.15
CA LEU A 125 1.58 10.75 6.97
C LEU A 125 0.19 10.83 6.33
N ARG A 126 -0.20 11.98 5.78
CA ARG A 126 -1.50 12.13 5.10
C ARG A 126 -1.59 11.22 3.88
N LEU A 127 -0.54 11.19 3.06
CA LEU A 127 -0.47 10.34 1.87
C LEU A 127 -0.55 8.85 2.25
N PHE A 128 0.12 8.44 3.33
CA PHE A 128 0.02 7.08 3.87
C PHE A 128 -1.39 6.75 4.37
N LEU A 129 -2.05 7.64 5.11
CA LEU A 129 -3.42 7.39 5.59
C LEU A 129 -4.40 7.21 4.42
N ILE A 130 -4.27 8.01 3.34
CA ILE A 130 -5.06 7.84 2.12
C ILE A 130 -4.80 6.48 1.48
N ALA A 131 -3.53 6.11 1.31
CA ALA A 131 -3.15 4.82 0.75
C ALA A 131 -3.65 3.64 1.61
N ASP A 132 -3.61 3.78 2.93
CA ASP A 132 -4.08 2.76 3.87
C ASP A 132 -5.60 2.59 3.82
N VAL A 133 -6.38 3.65 3.57
CA VAL A 133 -7.83 3.53 3.33
C VAL A 133 -8.12 2.76 2.04
N LEU A 134 -7.38 3.05 0.96
CA LEU A 134 -7.49 2.28 -0.28
C LEU A 134 -7.15 0.79 -0.03
N CYS A 135 -6.11 0.54 0.77
CA CYS A 135 -5.72 -0.81 1.19
C CYS A 135 -6.82 -1.49 2.02
N ALA A 136 -7.43 -0.79 2.98
CA ALA A 136 -8.54 -1.30 3.77
C ALA A 136 -9.76 -1.66 2.91
N GLY A 137 -10.01 -0.90 1.84
CA GLY A 137 -11.04 -1.21 0.85
C GLY A 137 -10.69 -2.42 -0.04
N ALA A 138 -9.42 -2.66 -0.33
CA ALA A 138 -8.97 -3.72 -1.24
C ALA A 138 -8.63 -5.06 -0.54
N VAL A 139 -8.24 -5.03 0.74
CA VAL A 139 -7.77 -6.22 1.48
C VAL A 139 -8.86 -7.28 1.61
N GLY A 140 -10.12 -6.86 1.82
CA GLY A 140 -11.27 -7.76 1.87
C GLY A 140 -11.40 -8.60 0.59
N PRO A 141 -11.57 -7.96 -0.59
CA PRO A 141 -11.60 -8.61 -1.90
C PRO A 141 -10.38 -9.49 -2.19
N ALA A 142 -9.19 -9.02 -1.83
CA ALA A 142 -7.96 -9.79 -2.03
C ALA A 142 -7.96 -11.09 -1.23
N LEU A 143 -8.36 -11.04 0.04
CA LEU A 143 -8.48 -12.22 0.90
C LEU A 143 -9.69 -13.09 0.53
N LEU A 144 -10.78 -12.47 0.04
CA LEU A 144 -11.97 -13.16 -0.42
C LEU A 144 -11.61 -14.16 -1.54
N GLY A 145 -10.65 -13.84 -2.41
CA GLY A 145 -10.18 -14.75 -3.45
C GLY A 145 -9.67 -16.12 -2.95
N LEU A 146 -9.35 -16.26 -1.66
CA LEU A 146 -8.99 -17.54 -1.03
C LEU A 146 -10.21 -18.41 -0.67
N TRP A 147 -11.42 -17.87 -0.80
CA TRP A 147 -12.66 -18.53 -0.47
C TRP A 147 -13.31 -19.16 -1.72
N ARG A 148 -13.71 -20.43 -1.61
CA ARG A 148 -14.30 -21.21 -2.74
C ARG A 148 -15.57 -20.60 -3.34
N ARG A 149 -16.28 -19.74 -2.61
CA ARG A 149 -17.51 -19.09 -3.08
C ARG A 149 -17.28 -17.68 -3.59
N ALA A 150 -16.03 -17.20 -3.58
CA ALA A 150 -15.70 -15.88 -4.08
C ALA A 150 -15.99 -15.79 -5.57
N THR A 151 -16.62 -14.69 -5.97
CA THR A 151 -16.86 -14.39 -7.37
C THR A 151 -16.07 -13.14 -7.77
N PRO A 152 -15.63 -13.01 -9.04
CA PRO A 152 -15.02 -11.78 -9.53
C PRO A 152 -15.91 -10.55 -9.32
N ALA A 153 -17.23 -10.72 -9.51
CA ALA A 153 -18.22 -9.70 -9.23
C ALA A 153 -18.25 -9.30 -7.75
N GLY A 154 -18.15 -10.27 -6.83
CA GLY A 154 -18.07 -9.99 -5.40
C GLY A 154 -16.78 -9.27 -5.01
N ALA A 155 -15.64 -9.68 -5.55
CA ALA A 155 -14.37 -8.98 -5.32
C ALA A 155 -14.42 -7.52 -5.80
N LEU A 156 -14.91 -7.28 -7.02
CA LEU A 156 -15.05 -5.93 -7.58
C LEU A 156 -16.06 -5.08 -6.79
N ALA A 157 -17.23 -5.65 -6.47
CA ALA A 157 -18.26 -4.97 -5.70
C ALA A 157 -17.76 -4.62 -4.29
N GLY A 158 -17.01 -5.52 -3.64
CA GLY A 158 -16.36 -5.25 -2.37
C GLY A 158 -15.34 -4.11 -2.47
N ALA A 159 -14.47 -4.11 -3.50
CA ALA A 159 -13.49 -3.04 -3.68
C ALA A 159 -14.14 -1.66 -3.86
N VAL A 160 -15.18 -1.58 -4.69
CA VAL A 160 -15.96 -0.35 -4.90
C VAL A 160 -16.71 0.06 -3.63
N ALA A 161 -17.31 -0.90 -2.94
CA ALA A 161 -17.99 -0.66 -1.66
C ALA A 161 -17.02 -0.16 -0.58
N GLY A 162 -15.77 -0.61 -0.57
CA GLY A 162 -14.75 -0.09 0.33
C GLY A 162 -14.43 1.39 0.09
N LEU A 163 -14.33 1.81 -1.17
CA LEU A 163 -14.14 3.23 -1.50
C LEU A 163 -15.34 4.08 -1.05
N ALA A 164 -16.55 3.61 -1.31
CA ALA A 164 -17.77 4.28 -0.84
C ALA A 164 -17.84 4.29 0.70
N GLY A 165 -17.51 3.18 1.33
CA GLY A 165 -17.51 2.99 2.78
C GLY A 165 -16.56 3.95 3.51
N ALA A 166 -15.44 4.33 2.89
CA ALA A 166 -14.55 5.36 3.45
C ALA A 166 -15.22 6.74 3.58
N VAL A 167 -16.14 7.07 2.67
CA VAL A 167 -16.81 8.37 2.56
C VAL A 167 -18.05 8.45 3.45
N VAL A 168 -18.75 7.34 3.64
CA VAL A 168 -20.04 7.25 4.35
C VAL A 168 -20.02 7.89 5.75
N PRO A 169 -19.04 7.61 6.64
CA PRO A 169 -19.03 8.21 7.98
C PRO A 169 -18.98 9.74 7.97
N GLY A 170 -18.14 10.31 7.09
CA GLY A 170 -18.05 11.75 6.94
C GLY A 170 -19.31 12.35 6.29
N TRP A 171 -19.95 11.62 5.38
CA TRP A 171 -21.23 12.05 4.81
C TRP A 171 -22.35 12.04 5.86
N VAL A 172 -22.48 10.98 6.66
CA VAL A 172 -23.53 10.85 7.69
C VAL A 172 -23.41 11.94 8.76
N THR A 173 -22.19 12.27 9.14
CA THR A 173 -21.94 13.29 10.18
C THR A 173 -22.09 14.72 9.68
N SER A 174 -21.72 14.99 8.42
CA SER A 174 -21.73 16.35 7.86
C SER A 174 -22.97 16.68 7.01
N GLY A 175 -23.75 15.68 6.61
CA GLY A 175 -24.85 15.82 5.65
C GLY A 175 -24.41 16.00 4.19
N SER A 176 -23.10 16.09 3.91
CA SER A 176 -22.56 16.35 2.56
C SER A 176 -21.55 15.30 2.12
N VAL A 177 -21.74 14.76 0.91
CA VAL A 177 -20.80 13.81 0.30
C VAL A 177 -19.43 14.45 0.06
N ALA A 178 -19.40 15.73 -0.35
CA ALA A 178 -18.15 16.45 -0.60
C ALA A 178 -17.30 16.54 0.67
N THR A 179 -17.92 16.80 1.82
CA THR A 179 -17.24 16.81 3.12
C THR A 179 -16.83 15.40 3.53
N GLY A 180 -17.62 14.37 3.21
CA GLY A 180 -17.24 12.97 3.42
C GLY A 180 -15.98 12.57 2.66
N VAL A 181 -15.88 12.95 1.38
CA VAL A 181 -14.67 12.71 0.56
C VAL A 181 -13.49 13.47 1.15
N TRP A 182 -13.67 14.74 1.51
CA TRP A 182 -12.62 15.55 2.12
C TRP A 182 -12.10 14.93 3.42
N MET A 183 -12.99 14.48 4.31
CA MET A 183 -12.64 13.79 5.56
C MET A 183 -11.93 12.45 5.32
N ALA A 184 -12.34 11.69 4.30
CA ALA A 184 -11.65 10.45 3.91
C ALA A 184 -10.20 10.69 3.42
N THR A 185 -9.83 11.95 3.10
CA THR A 185 -8.45 12.34 2.78
C THR A 185 -7.61 12.80 3.99
N PHE A 186 -8.13 12.68 5.21
CA PHE A 186 -7.44 13.04 6.46
C PHE A 186 -6.82 14.45 6.43
N PRO A 187 -7.64 15.52 6.37
CA PRO A 187 -7.12 16.88 6.41
C PRO A 187 -6.28 17.09 7.67
N GLY A 188 -5.13 17.75 7.53
CA GLY A 188 -4.18 17.94 8.63
C GLY A 188 -3.41 16.69 9.06
N ALA A 189 -3.52 15.57 8.32
CA ALA A 189 -2.87 14.29 8.66
C ALA A 189 -3.31 13.70 10.01
N VAL A 190 -4.54 14.01 10.45
CA VAL A 190 -5.10 13.49 11.70
C VAL A 190 -5.65 12.08 11.46
N PRO A 191 -5.09 11.03 12.09
CA PRO A 191 -5.60 9.67 11.91
C PRO A 191 -6.96 9.54 12.59
N THR A 192 -7.99 9.18 11.82
CA THR A 192 -9.35 8.94 12.34
C THR A 192 -9.83 7.56 11.97
N LEU A 193 -10.44 6.83 12.90
CA LEU A 193 -10.94 5.47 12.69
C LEU A 193 -12.08 5.35 11.65
N PRO A 194 -13.07 6.28 11.58
CA PRO A 194 -14.29 6.03 10.82
C PRO A 194 -14.07 5.70 9.33
N PRO A 195 -13.24 6.44 8.56
CA PRO A 195 -13.00 6.09 7.15
C PRO A 195 -12.42 4.69 6.95
N PHE A 196 -11.49 4.26 7.82
CA PHE A 196 -10.91 2.91 7.76
C PHE A 196 -11.94 1.83 8.06
N ALA A 197 -12.70 2.00 9.14
CA ALA A 197 -13.72 1.04 9.55
C ALA A 197 -14.82 0.94 8.50
N GLY A 198 -15.28 2.08 7.97
CA GLY A 198 -16.27 2.14 6.90
C GLY A 198 -15.79 1.44 5.64
N ALA A 199 -14.55 1.69 5.21
CA ALA A 199 -13.96 1.04 4.05
C ALA A 199 -13.88 -0.48 4.22
N LEU A 200 -13.35 -0.95 5.35
CA LEU A 200 -13.17 -2.39 5.60
C LEU A 200 -14.51 -3.12 5.72
N VAL A 201 -15.45 -2.58 6.49
CA VAL A 201 -16.76 -3.20 6.74
C VAL A 201 -17.58 -3.24 5.45
N ALA A 202 -17.69 -2.12 4.73
CA ALA A 202 -18.45 -2.08 3.48
C ALA A 202 -17.87 -3.04 2.44
N SER A 203 -16.54 -3.08 2.34
CA SER A 203 -15.84 -3.97 1.41
C SER A 203 -16.10 -5.45 1.69
N LEU A 204 -15.98 -5.88 2.95
CA LEU A 204 -16.22 -7.26 3.34
C LEU A 204 -17.71 -7.66 3.21
N VAL A 205 -18.63 -6.82 3.70
CA VAL A 205 -20.06 -7.12 3.68
C VAL A 205 -20.58 -7.25 2.25
N VAL A 206 -20.26 -6.29 1.38
CA VAL A 206 -20.70 -6.32 -0.01
C VAL A 206 -20.01 -7.46 -0.77
N GLY A 207 -18.69 -7.62 -0.58
CA GLY A 207 -17.95 -8.65 -1.28
C GLY A 207 -18.42 -10.06 -0.96
N VAL A 208 -18.65 -10.35 0.32
CA VAL A 208 -19.23 -11.63 0.78
C VAL A 208 -20.67 -11.76 0.30
N GLY A 209 -21.51 -10.73 0.47
CA GLY A 209 -22.92 -10.78 0.09
C GLY A 209 -23.15 -11.10 -1.38
N VAL A 210 -22.43 -10.40 -2.27
CA VAL A 210 -22.49 -10.63 -3.73
C VAL A 210 -21.94 -12.01 -4.10
N SER A 211 -20.86 -12.44 -3.45
CA SER A 211 -20.29 -13.78 -3.66
C SER A 211 -21.24 -14.91 -3.25
N VAL A 212 -21.94 -14.75 -2.11
CA VAL A 212 -22.96 -15.69 -1.63
C VAL A 212 -24.13 -15.77 -2.60
N ALA A 213 -24.60 -14.61 -3.10
CA ALA A 213 -25.72 -14.51 -4.03
C ALA A 213 -25.40 -15.10 -5.41
N GLY A 214 -24.16 -14.98 -5.88
CA GLY A 214 -23.73 -15.48 -7.18
C GLY A 214 -23.72 -17.00 -7.34
N ARG A 215 -23.90 -17.77 -6.25
CA ARG A 215 -24.00 -19.25 -6.21
C ARG A 215 -22.91 -20.03 -6.98
N THR A 216 -21.82 -19.38 -7.37
CA THR A 216 -20.73 -20.00 -8.13
C THR A 216 -19.74 -20.61 -7.15
N GLN A 217 -19.29 -21.84 -7.41
CA GLN A 217 -18.19 -22.45 -6.66
C GLN A 217 -16.95 -22.51 -7.56
N THR A 218 -15.88 -21.85 -7.14
CA THR A 218 -14.58 -21.92 -7.79
C THR A 218 -13.78 -23.04 -7.17
N ASP A 219 -13.39 -24.02 -7.99
CA ASP A 219 -12.48 -25.07 -7.55
C ASP A 219 -11.04 -24.53 -7.49
N LEU A 220 -10.60 -24.21 -6.28
CA LEU A 220 -9.25 -23.70 -6.02
C LEU A 220 -8.16 -24.75 -6.34
N SER A 221 -8.49 -26.05 -6.28
CA SER A 221 -7.56 -27.14 -6.64
C SER A 221 -7.26 -27.16 -8.13
N ALA A 222 -8.28 -26.93 -8.96
CA ALA A 222 -8.13 -26.84 -10.40
C ALA A 222 -7.28 -25.63 -10.83
N LEU A 223 -7.36 -24.52 -10.10
CA LEU A 223 -6.51 -23.35 -10.31
C LEU A 223 -5.04 -23.64 -9.97
N ALA A 224 -4.77 -24.37 -8.88
CA ALA A 224 -3.41 -24.79 -8.55
C ALA A 224 -2.79 -25.69 -9.63
N GLY A 225 -3.59 -26.51 -10.33
CA GLY A 225 -3.14 -27.32 -11.47
C GLY A 225 -2.92 -26.56 -12.78
N ARG A 226 -3.49 -25.35 -12.92
CA ARG A 226 -3.26 -24.46 -14.07
C ARG A 226 -2.04 -23.56 -13.90
N VAL A 227 -1.51 -23.44 -12.69
CA VAL A 227 -0.23 -22.80 -12.46
C VAL A 227 0.84 -23.84 -12.78
N PRO A 228 1.67 -23.65 -13.82
CA PRO A 228 2.75 -24.58 -14.12
C PRO A 228 3.54 -24.81 -12.83
N SER A 229 3.56 -26.05 -12.34
CA SER A 229 4.43 -26.40 -11.23
C SER A 229 5.84 -25.98 -11.65
N LEU A 230 6.46 -25.09 -10.89
CA LEU A 230 7.90 -24.87 -10.97
C LEU A 230 8.54 -26.24 -10.73
N GLY A 231 8.91 -26.89 -11.83
CA GLY A 231 9.47 -28.23 -11.84
C GLY A 231 10.67 -28.27 -10.91
N ARG A 232 10.79 -29.41 -10.22
CA ARG A 232 11.94 -29.78 -9.40
C ARG A 232 13.26 -29.62 -10.14
#